data_AF-A0A6J2K0K9-F1
#
_entry.id   AF-A0A6J2K0K9-F1
#
_cell.length_a   1.000
_cell.length_b   1.000
_cell.length_c   1.000
_cell.angle_alpha   90.00
_cell.angle_beta   90.00
_cell.angle_gamma   90.00
#
_symmetry.space_group_name_H-M   'P 1'
#
loop_
_entity.id
_entity.type
_entity.pdbx_description
1 polymer ?
#
loop_
_entity_poly.entity_id
_entity_poly.type
_entity_poly.pdbx_seq_one_letter_code
_entity_poly.pdbx_strand_id
1 'polypeptide(L)'
;MWVGYNAKILKDDSRIQKIEYLTQINNSPTDPAVVKETMRRSLQIASECQKDFFSVTYDLAMAKIALRIQSAEDEFEKLFINFGPFHIMLSFMKAIGKFISGSGLTNILIDSEILASGSISSFLSGKHFNRCRKIHPLLSLALQNLHLERFLQQHDQDLENIKEYLKIFNEQQNDDPQITNENLKKLFNKYEEYKNETLNGRHGKTPQIYLMYTRLVEYYLQLEYSIRIGDFNLFVDTLPKITNVFFSMNHHNYARYMSIYWDKLINIETTHPGLLDDCQKSFMGIRRTIKPFSRIPVDLTLEQTINADAASKASGIVNITNSFSARQKWSITHSLRTSVISKVMEFCNMKSTDDITKDLKKSTINKSTKNLQVLMQLIKQYTNPFGLELSEDHLYNISKGNDYNPAFFRKGKKKPFSILKKNENFQEAFIQLLRIKNTELTTSNEVVQIIEEYVCRMYSLKTKNDLNKGRYELFEKGYKSKNDNEKILKQKIVGYDPSSLPPTKQELLQQIKRTVFICNIWCNAHMRCPTEKLPENFGWTIIDGKYEYYWFDGPQSPSFEELSSDLQESDITSEESETDEDDNDVSSEHLSDESDED
;
A
#
# COMPACT_ATOMS: atom_id res chain seq x y z
N MET A 1 1.51 -6.45 20.04
CA MET A 1 2.68 -7.00 20.76
C MET A 1 3.86 -6.02 20.81
N TRP A 2 4.25 -5.41 19.68
CA TRP A 2 5.44 -4.56 19.61
C TRP A 2 5.41 -3.33 20.54
N VAL A 3 4.26 -2.65 20.66
CA VAL A 3 4.12 -1.49 21.56
C VAL A 3 4.24 -1.93 23.02
N GLY A 4 3.53 -2.98 23.40
CA GLY A 4 3.60 -3.53 24.76
C GLY A 4 5.01 -4.01 25.13
N TYR A 5 5.71 -4.66 24.20
CA TYR A 5 7.09 -5.09 24.42
C TYR A 5 8.04 -3.91 24.68
N ASN A 6 8.02 -2.88 23.82
CA ASN A 6 8.85 -1.69 24.01
C ASN A 6 8.50 -0.94 25.31
N ALA A 7 7.21 -0.86 25.66
CA ALA A 7 6.77 -0.28 26.94
C ALA A 7 7.23 -1.10 28.16
N LYS A 8 7.44 -2.42 28.02
CA LYS A 8 7.96 -3.28 29.08
C LYS A 8 9.43 -3.01 29.36
N ILE A 9 10.24 -2.89 28.31
CA ILE A 9 11.71 -2.86 28.41
C ILE A 9 12.29 -1.45 28.54
N LEU A 10 11.61 -0.43 28.01
CA LEU A 10 12.12 0.94 28.05
C LEU A 10 11.73 1.65 29.35
N LYS A 11 12.59 2.56 29.79
CA LYS A 11 12.24 3.58 30.79
C LYS A 11 12.00 4.92 30.10
N ASP A 12 11.12 5.74 30.68
CA ASP A 12 10.84 7.07 30.15
C ASP A 12 10.43 8.01 31.29
N ASP A 13 11.35 8.90 31.67
CA ASP A 13 11.16 9.88 32.74
C ASP A 13 10.81 11.27 32.20
N SER A 14 10.43 11.37 30.92
CA SER A 14 10.01 12.63 30.33
C SER A 14 8.71 13.20 30.92
N ARG A 15 8.52 14.51 30.78
CA ARG A 15 7.31 15.18 31.25
C ARG A 15 6.09 14.76 30.42
N ILE A 16 4.96 14.59 31.08
CA ILE A 16 3.64 14.44 30.45
C ILE A 16 3.18 15.83 29.99
N GLN A 17 2.71 15.94 28.74
CA GLN A 17 2.19 17.19 28.21
C GLN A 17 0.73 17.40 28.61
N LYS A 18 0.37 18.66 28.82
CA LYS A 18 -1.02 19.09 29.03
C LYS A 18 -1.62 19.52 27.71
N ILE A 19 -2.88 19.15 27.49
CA ILE A 19 -3.63 19.49 26.29
C ILE A 19 -4.65 20.54 26.68
N GLU A 20 -4.67 21.65 25.95
CA GLU A 20 -5.65 22.71 26.05
C GLU A 20 -6.19 23.00 24.64
N TYR A 21 -7.45 23.41 24.54
CA TYR A 21 -8.14 23.57 23.26
C TYR A 21 -8.44 25.05 22.97
N LEU A 22 -8.10 25.48 21.76
CA LEU A 22 -8.44 26.82 21.27
C LEU A 22 -9.88 26.87 20.76
N THR A 23 -10.45 28.08 20.69
CA THR A 23 -11.76 28.31 20.08
C THR A 23 -11.74 27.92 18.61
N GLN A 24 -12.73 27.13 18.17
CA GLN A 24 -12.84 26.67 16.78
C GLN A 24 -13.06 27.83 15.81
N ILE A 25 -12.53 27.68 14.60
CA ILE A 25 -12.82 28.58 13.47
C ILE A 25 -13.91 27.90 12.64
N ASN A 26 -15.08 28.53 12.54
CA ASN A 26 -16.25 27.94 11.88
C ASN A 26 -16.24 28.16 10.36
N ASN A 27 -15.17 27.75 9.69
CA ASN A 27 -14.96 27.81 8.24
C ASN A 27 -14.16 26.58 7.78
N SER A 28 -14.07 26.36 6.46
CA SER A 28 -13.31 25.23 5.91
C SER A 28 -11.84 25.28 6.35
N PRO A 29 -11.26 24.17 6.83
CA PRO A 29 -9.85 24.14 7.24
C PRO A 29 -8.87 24.38 6.09
N THR A 30 -9.30 24.16 4.84
CA THR A 30 -8.49 24.40 3.63
C THR A 30 -8.65 25.80 3.05
N ASP A 31 -9.46 26.68 3.66
CA ASP A 31 -9.53 28.08 3.28
C ASP A 31 -8.22 28.80 3.68
N PRO A 32 -7.50 29.45 2.75
CA PRO A 32 -6.27 30.18 3.07
C PRO A 32 -6.43 31.20 4.20
N ALA A 33 -7.59 31.84 4.33
CA ALA A 33 -7.85 32.78 5.43
C ALA A 33 -7.90 32.07 6.79
N VAL A 34 -8.44 30.85 6.84
CA VAL A 34 -8.48 30.02 8.05
C VAL A 34 -7.07 29.56 8.41
N VAL A 35 -6.30 29.05 7.44
CA VAL A 35 -4.90 28.64 7.67
C VAL A 35 -4.09 29.82 8.21
N LYS A 36 -4.19 30.99 7.57
CA LYS A 36 -3.53 32.22 8.02
C LYS A 36 -3.90 32.62 9.45
N GLU A 37 -5.19 32.56 9.79
CA GLU A 37 -5.67 32.85 11.15
C GLU A 37 -5.11 31.85 12.17
N THR A 38 -5.03 30.56 11.84
CA THR A 38 -4.38 29.58 12.74
C THR A 38 -2.90 29.89 12.96
N MET A 39 -2.17 30.33 11.92
CA MET A 39 -0.76 30.75 12.03
C MET A 39 -0.62 31.98 12.95
N ARG A 40 -1.49 32.99 12.82
CA ARG A 40 -1.49 34.17 13.69
C ARG A 40 -1.75 33.82 15.16
N ARG A 41 -2.71 32.94 15.42
CA ARG A 41 -2.96 32.43 16.78
C ARG A 41 -1.75 31.70 17.34
N SER A 42 -1.02 30.94 16.52
CA SER A 42 0.23 30.29 16.93
C SER A 42 1.31 31.32 17.32
N LEU A 43 1.46 32.42 16.58
CA LEU A 43 2.39 33.50 16.95
C LEU A 43 1.99 34.18 18.26
N GLN A 44 0.69 34.41 18.49
CA GLN A 44 0.20 34.96 19.75
C GLN A 44 0.56 34.03 20.93
N ILE A 45 0.30 32.73 20.78
CA ILE A 45 0.64 31.72 21.81
C ILE A 45 2.15 31.68 22.05
N ALA A 46 2.96 31.76 21.00
CA ALA A 46 4.41 31.84 21.12
C ALA A 46 4.84 33.04 21.97
N SER A 47 4.27 34.21 21.71
CA SER A 47 4.52 35.43 22.50
C SER A 47 4.08 35.28 23.96
N GLU A 48 2.91 34.71 24.22
CA GLU A 48 2.38 34.47 25.58
C GLU A 48 3.26 33.48 26.36
N CYS A 49 3.85 32.51 25.65
CA CYS A 49 4.78 31.51 26.19
C CYS A 49 6.24 31.98 26.20
N GLN A 50 6.52 33.23 25.81
CA GLN A 50 7.87 33.81 25.72
C GLN A 50 8.82 32.95 24.86
N LYS A 51 8.31 32.48 23.72
CA LYS A 51 9.04 31.68 22.73
C LYS A 51 9.34 32.51 21.48
N ASP A 52 10.61 32.52 21.08
CA ASP A 52 11.05 33.21 19.86
C ASP A 52 10.63 32.46 18.59
N PHE A 53 10.62 31.14 18.64
CA PHE A 53 10.18 30.24 17.56
C PHE A 53 9.10 29.29 18.07
N PHE A 54 8.21 28.88 17.16
CA PHE A 54 7.09 28.01 17.55
C PHE A 54 6.73 27.00 16.45
N SER A 55 6.42 25.76 16.84
CA SER A 55 6.03 24.71 15.90
C SER A 55 4.52 24.61 15.80
N VAL A 56 3.99 24.58 14.57
CA VAL A 56 2.58 24.34 14.28
C VAL A 56 2.44 23.13 13.37
N THR A 57 1.57 22.18 13.76
CA THR A 57 1.41 20.91 13.04
C THR A 57 0.15 20.90 12.20
N TYR A 58 0.28 20.55 10.93
CA TYR A 58 -0.82 20.46 9.98
C TYR A 58 -0.80 19.14 9.22
N ASP A 59 -1.96 18.65 8.78
CA ASP A 59 -2.01 17.66 7.71
C ASP A 59 -1.41 18.21 6.41
N LEU A 60 -1.18 17.36 5.41
CA LEU A 60 -0.55 17.81 4.17
C LEU A 60 -1.39 18.86 3.41
N ALA A 61 -2.73 18.79 3.46
CA ALA A 61 -3.58 19.74 2.74
C ALA A 61 -3.38 21.16 3.28
N MET A 62 -3.43 21.34 4.59
CA MET A 62 -3.20 22.61 5.27
C MET A 62 -1.72 23.03 5.23
N ALA A 63 -0.79 22.10 5.40
CA ALA A 63 0.66 22.41 5.38
C ALA A 63 1.11 23.02 4.06
N LYS A 64 0.57 22.54 2.93
CA LYS A 64 0.84 23.11 1.59
C LYS A 64 0.44 24.59 1.50
N ILE A 65 -0.69 24.95 2.10
CA ILE A 65 -1.21 26.32 2.12
C ILE A 65 -0.38 27.17 3.07
N ALA A 66 -0.09 26.68 4.27
CA ALA A 66 0.73 27.36 5.27
C ALA A 66 2.13 27.69 4.72
N LEU A 67 2.76 26.75 4.03
CA LEU A 67 4.06 26.98 3.37
C LEU A 67 3.99 28.06 2.28
N ARG A 68 2.89 28.14 1.51
CA ARG A 68 2.70 29.19 0.50
C ARG A 68 2.53 30.56 1.17
N ILE A 69 1.71 30.65 2.21
CA ILE A 69 1.54 31.89 2.99
C ILE A 69 2.88 32.34 3.57
N GLN A 70 3.61 31.43 4.23
CA GLN A 70 4.93 31.71 4.80
C GLN A 70 5.94 32.17 3.73
N SER A 71 5.88 31.63 2.51
CA SER A 71 6.76 32.07 1.42
C SER A 71 6.42 33.46 0.85
N ALA A 72 5.22 33.97 1.12
CA ALA A 72 4.75 35.26 0.62
C ALA A 72 4.77 36.36 1.69
N GLU A 73 4.81 36.01 2.97
CA GLU A 73 4.66 36.92 4.10
C GLU A 73 5.67 36.62 5.21
N ASP A 74 6.59 37.56 5.44
CA ASP A 74 7.63 37.46 6.47
C ASP A 74 7.08 37.42 7.90
N GLU A 75 5.80 37.80 8.10
CA GLU A 75 5.07 37.72 9.39
C GLU A 75 5.23 36.34 10.05
N PHE A 76 5.33 35.29 9.25
CA PHE A 76 5.31 33.89 9.72
C PHE A 76 6.68 33.21 9.71
N GLU A 77 7.78 33.95 9.54
CA GLU A 77 9.15 33.39 9.53
C GLU A 77 9.48 32.63 10.83
N LYS A 78 8.94 33.09 11.96
CA LYS A 78 9.16 32.48 13.28
C LYS A 78 8.41 31.15 13.51
N LEU A 79 7.53 30.76 12.59
CA LEU A 79 6.76 29.52 12.70
C LEU A 79 7.44 28.38 11.93
N PHE A 80 7.67 27.27 12.62
CA PHE A 80 8.02 26.02 11.96
C PHE A 80 6.75 25.28 11.55
N ILE A 81 6.55 25.10 10.25
CA ILE A 81 5.42 24.33 9.70
C ILE A 81 5.75 22.84 9.74
N ASN A 82 5.23 22.18 10.77
CA ASN A 82 5.42 20.76 11.02
C ASN A 82 4.37 19.91 10.30
N PHE A 83 4.78 18.81 9.69
CA PHE A 83 3.84 17.91 9.00
C PHE A 83 3.31 16.87 9.97
N GLY A 84 2.01 16.63 9.93
CA GLY A 84 1.29 15.68 10.77
C GLY A 84 1.88 14.26 10.66
N PRO A 85 2.57 13.75 11.71
CA PRO A 85 3.24 12.46 11.61
C PRO A 85 2.27 11.30 11.47
N PHE A 86 1.05 11.40 12.00
CA PHE A 86 0.01 10.40 11.78
C PHE A 86 -0.44 10.36 10.31
N HIS A 87 -0.63 11.51 9.68
CA HIS A 87 -0.98 11.56 8.25
C HIS A 87 0.16 11.06 7.34
N ILE A 88 1.42 11.27 7.73
CA ILE A 88 2.58 10.63 7.07
C ILE A 88 2.47 9.10 7.19
N MET A 89 2.19 8.57 8.39
CA MET A 89 1.99 7.12 8.59
C MET A 89 0.83 6.56 7.77
N LEU A 90 -0.32 7.23 7.74
CA LEU A 90 -1.48 6.83 6.94
C LEU A 90 -1.12 6.72 5.45
N SER A 91 -0.44 7.74 4.95
CA SER A 91 -0.03 7.81 3.55
C SER A 91 1.00 6.73 3.22
N PHE A 92 1.90 6.44 4.16
CA PHE A 92 2.88 5.37 4.01
C PHE A 92 2.23 3.98 4.04
N MET A 93 1.23 3.74 4.90
CA MET A 93 0.42 2.52 4.89
C MET A 93 -0.29 2.31 3.55
N LYS A 94 -0.84 3.38 2.95
CA LYS A 94 -1.42 3.34 1.59
C LYS A 94 -0.37 2.95 0.54
N ALA A 95 0.85 3.47 0.64
CA ALA A 95 1.95 3.10 -0.27
C ALA A 95 2.38 1.63 -0.10
N ILE A 96 2.45 1.13 1.15
CA ILE A 96 2.70 -0.28 1.45
C ILE A 96 1.58 -1.16 0.87
N GLY A 97 0.32 -0.78 1.07
CA GLY A 97 -0.83 -1.49 0.52
C GLY A 97 -0.78 -1.57 -1.01
N LYS A 98 -0.43 -0.47 -1.68
CA LYS A 98 -0.20 -0.47 -3.13
C LYS A 98 0.93 -1.43 -3.54
N PHE A 99 2.04 -1.45 -2.79
CA PHE A 99 3.19 -2.33 -3.05
C PHE A 99 2.82 -3.82 -2.99
N ILE A 100 2.03 -4.23 -1.99
CA ILE A 100 1.65 -5.65 -1.82
C ILE A 100 0.41 -6.05 -2.65
N SER A 101 -0.21 -5.11 -3.37
CA SER A 101 -1.39 -5.39 -4.17
C SER A 101 -1.06 -6.41 -5.26
N GLY A 102 -1.79 -7.53 -5.28
CA GLY A 102 -1.54 -8.61 -6.23
C GLY A 102 -0.39 -9.57 -5.85
N SER A 103 0.26 -9.40 -4.70
CA SER A 103 1.29 -10.33 -4.20
C SER A 103 0.73 -11.66 -3.67
N GLY A 104 -0.58 -11.76 -3.45
CA GLY A 104 -1.20 -12.91 -2.79
C GLY A 104 -1.21 -12.84 -1.26
N LEU A 105 -0.49 -11.90 -0.65
CA LEU A 105 -0.54 -11.68 0.81
C LEU A 105 -1.96 -11.37 1.31
N THR A 106 -2.76 -10.64 0.52
CA THR A 106 -4.16 -10.35 0.87
C THR A 106 -5.02 -11.60 0.90
N ASN A 107 -4.76 -12.58 0.03
CA ASN A 107 -5.51 -13.83 0.00
C ASN A 107 -5.17 -14.67 1.21
N ILE A 108 -3.88 -14.79 1.54
CA ILE A 108 -3.40 -15.45 2.76
C ILE A 108 -4.02 -14.81 4.02
N LEU A 109 -4.15 -13.48 4.07
CA LEU A 109 -4.81 -12.79 5.17
C LEU A 109 -6.30 -13.14 5.30
N ILE A 110 -6.99 -13.39 4.18
CA ILE A 110 -8.39 -13.83 4.16
C ILE A 110 -8.51 -15.28 4.60
N ASP A 111 -7.69 -16.17 4.04
CA ASP A 111 -7.73 -17.61 4.35
C ASP A 111 -7.30 -17.89 5.79
N SER A 112 -6.46 -17.03 6.37
CA SER A 112 -6.09 -17.06 7.79
C SER A 112 -7.19 -16.54 8.73
N GLU A 113 -8.29 -16.01 8.21
CA GLU A 113 -9.36 -15.33 8.95
C GLU A 113 -8.88 -14.10 9.76
N ILE A 114 -7.69 -13.58 9.47
CA ILE A 114 -7.15 -12.36 10.11
C ILE A 114 -7.76 -11.10 9.49
N LEU A 115 -8.13 -11.16 8.21
CA LEU A 115 -8.74 -10.06 7.48
C LEU A 115 -9.99 -10.53 6.73
N ALA A 116 -11.14 -9.96 7.04
CA ALA A 116 -12.36 -10.23 6.27
C ALA A 116 -12.25 -9.70 4.83
N SER A 117 -12.87 -10.39 3.87
CA SER A 117 -12.85 -10.01 2.44
C SER A 117 -13.39 -8.60 2.19
N GLY A 118 -14.44 -8.18 2.92
CA GLY A 118 -14.99 -6.83 2.84
C GLY A 118 -14.04 -5.73 3.34
N SER A 119 -12.96 -6.09 4.04
CA SER A 119 -12.00 -5.14 4.62
C SER A 119 -10.74 -4.95 3.77
N ILE A 120 -10.59 -5.64 2.64
CA ILE A 120 -9.38 -5.59 1.80
C ILE A 120 -9.12 -4.18 1.28
N SER A 121 -10.14 -3.51 0.73
CA SER A 121 -9.94 -2.18 0.12
C SER A 121 -9.48 -1.16 1.17
N SER A 122 -10.09 -1.20 2.37
CA SER A 122 -9.74 -0.32 3.48
C SER A 122 -8.38 -0.66 4.10
N PHE A 123 -7.94 -1.92 4.04
CA PHE A 123 -6.58 -2.34 4.44
C PHE A 123 -5.53 -1.85 3.43
N LEU A 124 -5.74 -2.10 2.13
CA LEU A 124 -4.80 -1.68 1.08
C LEU A 124 -4.73 -0.15 0.92
N SER A 125 -5.82 0.56 1.19
CA SER A 125 -5.84 2.02 1.15
C SER A 125 -5.34 2.69 2.44
N GLY A 126 -5.02 1.92 3.48
CA GLY A 126 -4.58 2.44 4.78
C GLY A 126 -5.69 3.11 5.61
N LYS A 127 -6.95 3.10 5.16
CA LYS A 127 -8.09 3.77 5.83
C LYS A 127 -8.34 3.21 7.23
N HIS A 128 -8.27 1.89 7.42
CA HIS A 128 -8.39 1.28 8.74
C HIS A 128 -7.02 1.23 9.45
N PHE A 129 -6.54 2.39 9.91
CA PHE A 129 -5.21 2.53 10.49
C PHE A 129 -4.89 1.51 11.60
N ASN A 130 -5.77 1.39 12.60
CA ASN A 130 -5.56 0.48 13.73
C ASN A 130 -5.43 -0.99 13.30
N ARG A 131 -6.13 -1.37 12.21
CA ARG A 131 -6.04 -2.71 11.64
C ARG A 131 -4.72 -2.88 10.86
N CYS A 132 -4.36 -1.91 10.02
CA CYS A 132 -3.09 -1.90 9.28
C CYS A 132 -1.88 -1.98 10.21
N ARG A 133 -1.88 -1.16 11.27
CA ARG A 133 -0.86 -1.12 12.33
C ARG A 133 -0.69 -2.44 13.08
N LYS A 134 -1.70 -3.31 13.12
CA LYS A 134 -1.61 -4.66 13.70
C LYS A 134 -1.18 -5.71 12.68
N ILE A 135 -1.78 -5.69 11.49
CA ILE A 135 -1.62 -6.76 10.49
C ILE A 135 -0.28 -6.66 9.76
N HIS A 136 0.16 -5.47 9.34
CA HIS A 136 1.43 -5.34 8.59
C HIS A 136 2.65 -5.86 9.37
N PRO A 137 2.86 -5.46 10.65
CA PRO A 137 3.95 -6.01 11.46
C PRO A 137 3.85 -7.52 11.68
N LEU A 138 2.63 -8.05 11.88
CA LEU A 138 2.42 -9.49 12.07
C LEU A 138 2.78 -10.28 10.80
N LEU A 139 2.33 -9.81 9.64
CA LEU A 139 2.63 -10.42 8.35
C LEU A 139 4.11 -10.30 7.99
N SER A 140 4.73 -9.14 8.29
CA SER A 140 6.17 -8.93 8.14
C SER A 140 6.96 -9.90 9.02
N LEU A 141 6.55 -10.09 10.28
CA LEU A 141 7.19 -11.05 11.19
C LEU A 141 7.08 -12.48 10.68
N ALA A 142 5.94 -12.88 10.11
CA ALA A 142 5.78 -14.20 9.50
C ALA A 142 6.79 -14.42 8.37
N LEU A 143 6.94 -13.46 7.46
CA LEU A 143 7.91 -13.52 6.37
C LEU A 143 9.37 -13.50 6.88
N GLN A 144 9.69 -12.64 7.85
CA GLN A 144 11.03 -12.60 8.44
C GLN A 144 11.39 -13.91 9.14
N ASN A 145 10.43 -14.57 9.81
CA ASN A 145 10.65 -15.88 10.42
C ASN A 145 10.94 -16.94 9.34
N LEU A 146 10.19 -16.97 8.24
CA LEU A 146 10.42 -17.90 7.14
C LEU A 146 11.79 -17.68 6.47
N HIS A 147 12.19 -16.41 6.30
CA HIS A 147 13.49 -16.05 5.77
C HIS A 147 14.63 -16.44 6.74
N LEU A 148 14.42 -16.24 8.04
CA LEU A 148 15.37 -16.65 9.08
C LEU A 148 15.50 -18.17 9.17
N GLU A 149 14.39 -18.92 9.07
CA GLU A 149 14.41 -20.39 9.00
C GLU A 149 15.28 -20.85 7.82
N ARG A 150 15.14 -20.21 6.65
CA ARG A 150 15.94 -20.50 5.47
C ARG A 150 17.44 -20.26 5.71
N PHE A 151 17.78 -19.12 6.30
CA PHE A 151 19.16 -18.79 6.68
C PHE A 151 19.75 -19.82 7.66
N LEU A 152 19.01 -20.16 8.72
CA LEU A 152 19.48 -21.11 9.74
C LEU A 152 19.64 -22.54 9.19
N GLN A 153 18.85 -22.94 8.19
CA GLN A 153 19.05 -24.23 7.50
C GLN A 153 20.37 -24.29 6.71
N GLN A 154 20.90 -23.16 6.29
CA GLN A 154 22.17 -23.09 5.55
C GLN A 154 23.40 -22.94 6.47
N HIS A 155 23.18 -22.61 7.75
CA HIS A 155 24.23 -22.35 8.71
C HIS A 155 24.01 -23.18 9.98
N ASP A 156 24.81 -24.23 10.17
CA ASP A 156 24.84 -24.97 11.43
C ASP A 156 25.36 -24.05 12.55
N GLN A 157 24.53 -23.83 13.57
CA GLN A 157 24.78 -22.90 14.67
C GLN A 157 24.27 -23.50 15.98
N ASP A 158 25.09 -23.46 17.03
CA ASP A 158 24.65 -23.74 18.39
C ASP A 158 23.81 -22.57 18.92
N LEU A 159 22.49 -22.76 18.99
CA LEU A 159 21.51 -21.76 19.39
C LEU A 159 21.16 -21.81 20.88
N GLU A 160 21.67 -22.77 21.66
CA GLU A 160 21.20 -23.04 23.02
C GLU A 160 21.58 -21.90 23.98
N ASN A 161 22.83 -21.44 23.92
CA ASN A 161 23.34 -20.30 24.69
C ASN A 161 22.65 -18.96 24.35
N ILE A 162 22.10 -18.82 23.13
CA ILE A 162 21.41 -17.61 22.68
C ILE A 162 20.01 -17.49 23.31
N LYS A 163 19.29 -18.60 23.46
CA LYS A 163 17.93 -18.61 23.99
C LYS A 163 17.87 -18.12 25.44
N GLU A 164 18.80 -18.59 26.28
CA GLU A 164 18.86 -18.16 27.68
C GLU A 164 19.21 -16.68 27.80
N TYR A 165 20.16 -16.20 26.99
CA TYR A 165 20.48 -14.77 26.92
C TYR A 165 19.26 -13.92 26.55
N LEU A 166 18.50 -14.31 25.51
CA LEU A 166 17.31 -13.58 25.08
C LEU A 166 16.21 -13.57 26.16
N LYS A 167 16.08 -14.65 26.93
CA LYS A 167 15.14 -14.71 28.04
C LYS A 167 15.47 -13.67 29.11
N ILE A 168 16.74 -13.60 29.53
CA ILE A 168 17.24 -12.61 30.50
C ILE A 168 17.07 -11.18 29.95
N PHE A 169 17.47 -10.96 28.69
CA PHE A 169 17.36 -9.66 28.03
C PHE A 169 15.91 -9.15 27.99
N ASN A 170 14.93 -10.03 27.80
CA ASN A 170 13.51 -9.69 27.74
C ASN A 170 12.86 -9.40 29.11
N GLU A 171 13.54 -9.67 30.22
CA GLU A 171 13.03 -9.45 31.58
C GLU A 171 13.54 -8.14 32.20
N GLN A 172 14.65 -7.59 31.70
CA GLN A 172 15.29 -6.40 32.25
C GLN A 172 14.82 -5.11 31.56
N GLN A 173 14.58 -4.06 32.36
CA GLN A 173 14.38 -2.71 31.84
C GLN A 173 15.73 -2.03 31.62
N ASN A 174 15.89 -1.39 30.47
CA ASN A 174 17.11 -0.68 30.09
C ASN A 174 16.76 0.67 29.43
N ASP A 175 17.57 1.69 29.73
CA ASP A 175 17.48 3.01 29.12
C ASP A 175 17.92 2.96 27.65
N ASP A 176 18.88 2.09 27.34
CA ASP A 176 19.36 1.79 25.98
C ASP A 176 19.64 0.28 25.84
N PRO A 177 18.65 -0.53 25.43
CA PRO A 177 18.77 -1.98 25.37
C PRO A 177 19.74 -2.43 24.26
N GLN A 178 21.02 -2.60 24.60
CA GLN A 178 22.04 -3.10 23.68
C GLN A 178 22.28 -4.60 23.84
N ILE A 179 22.43 -5.30 22.71
CA ILE A 179 22.84 -6.70 22.68
C ILE A 179 24.32 -6.77 23.03
N THR A 180 24.64 -7.44 24.13
CA THR A 180 26.01 -7.62 24.65
C THR A 180 26.60 -9.00 24.31
N ASN A 181 25.77 -9.98 23.99
CA ASN A 181 26.24 -11.33 23.66
C ASN A 181 26.94 -11.36 22.28
N GLU A 182 28.24 -11.65 22.27
CA GLU A 182 29.06 -11.65 21.05
C GLU A 182 28.65 -12.71 20.02
N ASN A 183 28.18 -13.88 20.45
CA ASN A 183 27.69 -14.92 19.53
C ASN A 183 26.41 -14.45 18.83
N LEU A 184 25.50 -13.82 19.58
CA LEU A 184 24.29 -13.24 19.02
C LEU A 184 24.59 -12.09 18.06
N LYS A 185 25.54 -11.20 18.40
CA LYS A 185 26.00 -10.13 17.48
C LYS A 185 26.53 -10.71 16.17
N LYS A 186 27.38 -11.74 16.24
CA LYS A 186 27.92 -12.41 15.04
C LYS A 186 26.81 -13.04 14.19
N LEU A 187 25.83 -13.69 14.83
CA LEU A 187 24.68 -14.25 14.13
C LEU A 187 23.85 -13.16 13.44
N PHE A 188 23.61 -12.04 14.12
CA PHE A 188 22.87 -10.91 13.57
C PHE A 188 23.60 -10.26 12.39
N ASN A 189 24.92 -10.09 12.47
CA ASN A 189 25.70 -9.55 11.36
C ASN A 189 25.60 -10.46 10.13
N LYS A 190 25.78 -11.77 10.29
CA LYS A 190 25.61 -12.74 9.19
C LYS A 190 24.20 -12.73 8.61
N TYR A 191 23.17 -12.61 9.46
CA TYR A 191 21.80 -12.55 8.99
C TYR A 191 21.48 -11.23 8.29
N GLU A 192 22.07 -10.10 8.71
CA GLU A 192 21.95 -8.83 8.01
C GLU A 192 22.61 -8.87 6.63
N GLU A 193 23.79 -9.49 6.52
CA GLU A 193 24.44 -9.77 5.23
C GLU A 193 23.50 -10.61 4.33
N TYR A 194 22.95 -11.70 4.84
CA TYR A 194 22.01 -12.54 4.10
C TYR A 194 20.74 -11.79 3.66
N LYS A 195 20.18 -10.92 4.51
CA LYS A 195 19.08 -10.03 4.13
C LYS A 195 19.47 -9.09 2.99
N ASN A 196 20.66 -8.50 3.05
CA ASN A 196 21.14 -7.59 2.00
C ASN A 196 21.35 -8.33 0.67
N GLU A 197 21.86 -9.57 0.70
CA GLU A 197 21.94 -10.42 -0.49
C GLU A 197 20.56 -10.68 -1.11
N THR A 198 19.56 -11.02 -0.30
CA THR A 198 18.17 -11.19 -0.76
C THR A 198 17.61 -9.89 -1.36
N LEU A 199 17.82 -8.74 -0.69
CA LEU A 199 17.37 -7.43 -1.19
C LEU A 199 18.04 -7.02 -2.50
N ASN A 200 19.28 -7.47 -2.73
CA ASN A 200 20.00 -7.29 -3.99
C ASN A 200 19.59 -8.29 -5.07
N GLY A 201 18.65 -9.20 -4.79
CA GLY A 201 18.12 -10.16 -5.75
C GLY A 201 18.92 -11.46 -5.87
N ARG A 202 19.94 -11.69 -5.01
CA ARG A 202 20.80 -12.88 -5.07
C ARG A 202 20.04 -14.20 -4.94
N HIS A 203 18.92 -14.18 -4.22
CA HIS A 203 18.09 -15.37 -4.00
C HIS A 203 16.88 -15.44 -4.95
N GLY A 204 16.81 -14.55 -5.95
CA GLY A 204 15.73 -14.49 -6.93
C GLY A 204 14.73 -13.37 -6.66
N LYS A 205 13.93 -13.05 -7.70
CA LYS A 205 12.99 -11.91 -7.69
C LYS A 205 11.88 -12.05 -6.66
N THR A 206 11.43 -13.27 -6.40
CA THR A 206 10.36 -13.53 -5.43
C THR A 206 10.83 -13.23 -4.00
N PRO A 207 11.87 -13.88 -3.44
CA PRO A 207 12.44 -13.50 -2.15
C PRO A 207 12.70 -12.00 -1.99
N GLN A 208 13.24 -11.37 -3.04
CA GLN A 208 13.56 -9.95 -3.05
C GLN A 208 12.33 -9.08 -2.75
N ILE A 209 11.22 -9.28 -3.45
CA ILE A 209 10.00 -8.47 -3.27
C ILE A 209 9.38 -8.66 -1.88
N TYR A 210 9.33 -9.89 -1.37
CA TYR A 210 8.76 -10.14 -0.04
C TYR A 210 9.65 -9.59 1.08
N LEU A 211 10.97 -9.61 0.92
CA LEU A 211 11.88 -8.96 1.87
C LEU A 211 11.90 -7.43 1.73
N MET A 212 11.66 -6.89 0.52
CA MET A 212 11.40 -5.47 0.35
C MET A 212 10.16 -5.05 1.12
N TYR A 213 9.08 -5.83 1.07
CA TYR A 213 7.89 -5.56 1.88
C TYR A 213 8.20 -5.51 3.39
N THR A 214 8.98 -6.47 3.91
CA THR A 214 9.35 -6.43 5.33
C THR A 214 10.18 -5.19 5.66
N ARG A 215 11.08 -4.76 4.77
CA ARG A 215 11.85 -3.52 4.91
C ARG A 215 10.96 -2.26 4.92
N LEU A 216 9.89 -2.23 4.11
CA LEU A 216 8.92 -1.14 4.16
C LEU A 216 8.19 -1.08 5.51
N VAL A 217 7.79 -2.24 6.05
CA VAL A 217 7.18 -2.31 7.39
C VAL A 217 8.17 -1.90 8.48
N GLU A 218 9.46 -2.22 8.34
CA GLU A 218 10.52 -1.75 9.24
C GLU A 218 10.64 -0.22 9.23
N TYR A 219 10.58 0.45 8.07
CA TYR A 219 10.59 1.91 8.01
C TYR A 219 9.38 2.52 8.73
N TYR A 220 8.20 1.89 8.63
CA TYR A 220 7.02 2.30 9.37
C TYR A 220 7.26 2.17 10.88
N LEU A 221 7.79 1.03 11.34
CA LEU A 221 8.08 0.79 12.74
C LEU A 221 9.17 1.74 13.26
N GLN A 222 10.19 2.07 12.47
CA GLN A 222 11.22 3.07 12.81
C GLN A 222 10.61 4.47 12.98
N LEU A 223 9.72 4.87 12.07
CA LEU A 223 9.00 6.13 12.19
C LEU A 223 8.14 6.15 13.47
N GLU A 224 7.35 5.10 13.71
CA GLU A 224 6.54 5.00 14.93
C GLU A 224 7.40 4.99 16.19
N TYR A 225 8.52 4.28 16.17
CA TYR A 225 9.46 4.20 17.29
C TYR A 225 10.01 5.58 17.63
N SER A 226 10.53 6.31 16.64
CA SER A 226 11.09 7.67 16.81
C SER A 226 10.09 8.62 17.49
N ILE A 227 8.81 8.57 17.11
CA ILE A 227 7.75 9.39 17.72
C ILE A 227 7.46 8.93 19.16
N ARG A 228 7.43 7.62 19.39
CA ARG A 228 7.11 7.05 20.71
C ARG A 228 8.14 7.39 21.79
N ILE A 229 9.42 7.41 21.43
CA ILE A 229 10.51 7.78 22.33
C ILE A 229 10.88 9.28 22.27
N GLY A 230 10.41 9.99 21.24
CA GLY A 230 10.78 11.39 21.01
C GLY A 230 12.22 11.55 20.50
N ASP A 231 12.67 10.65 19.62
CA ASP A 231 13.99 10.72 18.99
C ASP A 231 13.90 11.46 17.66
N PHE A 232 14.34 12.72 17.68
CA PHE A 232 14.33 13.60 16.51
C PHE A 232 15.28 13.11 15.41
N ASN A 233 16.47 12.63 15.77
CA ASN A 233 17.46 12.21 14.78
C ASN A 233 16.98 10.97 14.03
N LEU A 234 16.45 9.98 14.75
CA LEU A 234 15.86 8.80 14.11
C LEU A 234 14.66 9.15 13.22
N PHE A 235 13.85 10.13 13.62
CA PHE A 235 12.75 10.63 12.80
C PHE A 235 13.28 11.19 11.47
N VAL A 236 14.23 12.13 11.54
CA VAL A 236 14.86 12.77 10.38
C VAL A 236 15.57 11.75 9.47
N ASP A 237 16.24 10.75 10.03
CA ASP A 237 16.92 9.69 9.28
C ASP A 237 15.94 8.71 8.60
N THR A 238 14.71 8.60 9.12
CA THR A 238 13.69 7.71 8.57
C THR A 238 12.92 8.35 7.42
N LEU A 239 12.72 9.67 7.43
CA LEU A 239 11.89 10.35 6.43
C LEU A 239 12.38 10.18 4.98
N PRO A 240 13.68 10.26 4.64
CA PRO A 240 14.13 10.04 3.26
C PRO A 240 13.81 8.63 2.75
N LYS A 241 13.90 7.61 3.63
CA LYS A 241 13.58 6.21 3.29
C LYS A 241 12.12 6.07 2.91
N ILE A 242 11.23 6.72 3.67
CA ILE A 242 9.78 6.78 3.38
C ILE A 242 9.49 7.61 2.11
N THR A 243 10.18 8.73 1.95
CA THR A 243 10.01 9.65 0.82
C THR A 243 10.36 8.98 -0.51
N ASN A 244 11.42 8.18 -0.55
CA ASN A 244 11.79 7.38 -1.73
C ASN A 244 10.67 6.41 -2.14
N VAL A 245 9.96 5.83 -1.18
CA VAL A 245 8.82 4.93 -1.45
C VAL A 245 7.64 5.72 -2.01
N PHE A 246 7.40 6.95 -1.53
CA PHE A 246 6.37 7.81 -2.11
C PHE A 246 6.64 8.14 -3.58
N PHE A 247 7.89 8.38 -3.97
CA PHE A 247 8.26 8.53 -5.37
C PHE A 247 7.95 7.24 -6.17
N SER A 248 8.41 6.09 -5.69
CA SER A 248 8.22 4.80 -6.36
C SER A 248 6.76 4.37 -6.50
N MET A 249 5.90 4.76 -5.55
CA MET A 249 4.48 4.37 -5.53
C MET A 249 3.54 5.40 -6.19
N ASN A 250 4.07 6.44 -6.84
CA ASN A 250 3.31 7.55 -7.42
C ASN A 250 2.45 8.32 -6.40
N HIS A 251 2.97 8.52 -5.19
CA HIS A 251 2.38 9.39 -4.16
C HIS A 251 2.95 10.81 -4.28
N HIS A 252 2.79 11.43 -5.45
CA HIS A 252 3.49 12.64 -5.88
C HIS A 252 3.38 13.81 -4.88
N ASN A 253 2.21 14.02 -4.26
CA ASN A 253 1.98 15.09 -3.30
C ASN A 253 2.87 14.92 -2.06
N TYR A 254 2.87 13.74 -1.43
CA TYR A 254 3.74 13.47 -0.30
C TYR A 254 5.22 13.46 -0.73
N ALA A 255 5.57 12.86 -1.86
CA ALA A 255 6.95 12.81 -2.34
C ALA A 255 7.58 14.22 -2.48
N ARG A 256 6.85 15.15 -3.12
CA ARG A 256 7.31 16.53 -3.32
C ARG A 256 7.48 17.29 -2.00
N TYR A 257 6.43 17.31 -1.18
CA TYR A 257 6.41 18.14 0.01
C TYR A 257 7.22 17.55 1.17
N MET A 258 7.38 16.23 1.25
CA MET A 258 8.28 15.60 2.21
C MET A 258 9.75 15.95 1.97
N SER A 259 10.15 16.14 0.70
CA SER A 259 11.51 16.58 0.38
C SER A 259 11.80 17.97 0.95
N ILE A 260 10.84 18.90 0.81
CA ILE A 260 10.92 20.25 1.39
C ILE A 260 10.89 20.19 2.92
N TYR A 261 10.02 19.38 3.49
CA TYR A 261 9.89 19.23 4.93
C TYR A 261 11.17 18.66 5.56
N TRP A 262 11.79 17.65 4.92
CA TRP A 262 13.05 17.08 5.37
C TRP A 262 14.20 18.11 5.33
N ASP A 263 14.30 18.90 4.27
CA ASP A 263 15.28 20.00 4.17
C ASP A 263 15.10 21.03 5.31
N LYS A 264 13.86 21.38 5.65
CA LYS A 264 13.58 22.24 6.81
C LYS A 264 13.97 21.61 8.14
N LEU A 265 13.79 20.30 8.30
CA LEU A 265 14.14 19.58 9.53
C LEU A 265 15.65 19.50 9.76
N ILE A 266 16.44 19.21 8.72
CA ILE A 266 17.91 19.13 8.87
C ILE A 266 18.54 20.50 9.17
N ASN A 267 17.89 21.58 8.74
CA ASN A 267 18.33 22.96 8.95
C ASN A 267 17.61 23.65 10.13
N ILE A 268 16.89 22.90 10.97
CA ILE A 268 16.01 23.48 12.00
C ILE A 268 16.79 24.29 13.04
N GLU A 269 17.97 23.84 13.46
CA GLU A 269 18.80 24.58 14.43
C GLU A 269 19.37 25.88 13.86
N THR A 270 19.52 25.97 12.54
CA THR A 270 19.98 27.21 11.88
C THR A 270 18.83 28.17 11.65
N THR A 271 17.64 27.67 11.28
CA THR A 271 16.49 28.50 10.91
C THR A 271 15.59 28.87 12.10
N HIS A 272 15.51 27.99 13.10
CA HIS A 272 14.65 28.12 14.29
C HIS A 272 15.42 27.63 15.54
N PRO A 273 16.55 28.29 15.91
CA PRO A 273 17.41 27.84 17.01
C PRO A 273 16.66 27.69 18.33
N GLY A 274 16.97 26.62 19.07
CA GLY A 274 16.36 26.31 20.37
C GLY A 274 14.97 25.65 20.28
N LEU A 275 14.39 25.54 19.08
CA LEU A 275 13.10 24.87 18.89
C LEU A 275 13.18 23.37 19.20
N LEU A 276 14.31 22.70 18.89
CA LEU A 276 14.51 21.30 19.27
C LEU A 276 14.61 21.16 20.78
N ASP A 277 15.36 22.00 21.48
CA ASP A 277 15.50 21.87 22.95
C ASP A 277 14.16 22.09 23.67
N ASP A 278 13.36 23.04 23.17
CA ASP A 278 12.02 23.30 23.67
C ASP A 278 11.04 22.15 23.40
N CYS A 279 11.24 21.43 22.31
CA CYS A 279 10.29 20.45 21.81
C CYS A 279 10.83 19.02 21.76
N GLN A 280 12.04 18.71 22.23
CA GLN A 280 12.76 17.45 21.94
C GLN A 280 11.93 16.20 22.27
N LYS A 281 10.97 16.33 23.19
CA LYS A 281 10.08 15.23 23.60
C LYS A 281 8.59 15.44 23.27
N SER A 282 8.22 16.56 22.66
CA SER A 282 6.85 16.95 22.27
C SER A 282 6.68 17.35 20.79
N PHE A 283 7.78 17.58 20.06
CA PHE A 283 7.79 18.06 18.67
C PHE A 283 7.06 17.08 17.77
N MET A 284 7.38 15.79 17.91
CA MET A 284 6.89 14.71 17.05
C MET A 284 5.76 13.89 17.69
N GLY A 285 5.64 13.93 19.02
CA GLY A 285 4.62 13.14 19.70
C GLY A 285 4.32 13.60 21.12
N ILE A 286 3.07 13.37 21.55
CA ILE A 286 2.52 13.85 22.80
C ILE A 286 2.38 12.68 23.78
N ARG A 287 3.00 12.80 24.96
CA ARG A 287 2.92 11.86 26.07
C ARG A 287 1.79 12.29 27.01
N ARG A 288 0.75 11.44 27.10
CA ARG A 288 -0.43 11.68 27.95
C ARG A 288 -0.51 10.77 29.18
N THR A 289 0.36 9.78 29.29
CA THR A 289 0.35 8.82 30.39
C THR A 289 1.75 8.65 30.99
N ILE A 290 1.82 8.16 32.24
CA ILE A 290 3.09 7.82 32.90
C ILE A 290 3.76 6.59 32.29
N LYS A 291 3.07 5.83 31.42
CA LYS A 291 3.65 4.60 30.87
C LYS A 291 4.77 4.93 29.86
N PRO A 292 5.89 4.19 29.85
CA PRO A 292 6.93 4.34 28.83
C PRO A 292 6.40 4.06 27.43
N PHE A 293 7.05 4.62 26.39
CA PHE A 293 6.70 4.35 24.99
C PHE A 293 5.25 4.74 24.60
N SER A 294 4.65 5.65 25.36
CA SER A 294 3.23 6.01 25.25
C SER A 294 2.93 7.24 24.39
N ARG A 295 3.95 7.92 23.83
CA ARG A 295 3.69 9.05 22.94
C ARG A 295 2.90 8.61 21.72
N ILE A 296 2.06 9.52 21.24
CA ILE A 296 1.32 9.40 20.00
C ILE A 296 1.62 10.61 19.12
N PRO A 297 1.49 10.52 17.79
CA PRO A 297 1.62 11.69 16.92
C PRO A 297 0.78 12.89 17.38
N VAL A 298 1.30 14.09 17.19
CA VAL A 298 0.65 15.34 17.61
C VAL A 298 -0.74 15.50 16.99
N ASP A 299 -0.86 15.25 15.69
CA ASP A 299 -2.11 15.32 14.93
C ASP A 299 -3.10 14.20 15.31
N LEU A 300 -2.61 12.99 15.63
CA LEU A 300 -3.47 11.92 16.18
C LEU A 300 -4.07 12.30 17.56
N THR A 301 -3.40 13.16 18.32
CA THR A 301 -3.89 13.59 19.63
C THR A 301 -5.20 14.37 19.50
N LEU A 302 -5.36 15.17 18.45
CA LEU A 302 -6.61 15.88 18.17
C LEU A 302 -7.76 14.90 17.86
N GLU A 303 -7.47 13.88 17.05
CA GLU A 303 -8.44 12.82 16.71
C GLU A 303 -8.94 12.06 17.93
N GLN A 304 -8.04 11.71 18.84
CA GLN A 304 -8.37 10.94 20.05
C GLN A 304 -8.90 11.77 21.22
N THR A 305 -9.08 13.09 21.05
CA THR A 305 -9.54 13.96 22.12
C THR A 305 -10.74 14.79 21.68
N ILE A 306 -10.52 16.03 21.24
CA ILE A 306 -11.60 16.95 20.90
C ILE A 306 -12.49 16.42 19.77
N ASN A 307 -11.93 15.76 18.75
CA ASN A 307 -12.71 15.19 17.66
C ASN A 307 -13.55 13.99 18.12
N ALA A 308 -12.99 13.12 18.95
CA ALA A 308 -13.72 12.00 19.54
C ALA A 308 -14.90 12.51 20.41
N ASP A 309 -14.67 13.53 21.24
CA ASP A 309 -15.72 14.16 22.05
C ASP A 309 -16.79 14.85 21.18
N ALA A 310 -16.38 15.46 20.06
CA ALA A 310 -17.29 16.06 19.09
C ALA A 310 -18.10 15.02 18.30
N ALA A 311 -17.54 13.84 18.05
CA ALA A 311 -18.19 12.73 17.36
C ALA A 311 -19.06 11.86 18.28
N SER A 312 -18.94 12.03 19.61
CA SER A 312 -19.68 11.26 20.60
C SER A 312 -21.20 11.30 20.36
N LYS A 313 -21.83 10.13 20.32
CA LYS A 313 -23.29 10.03 20.20
C LYS A 313 -24.03 10.65 21.39
N ALA A 314 -23.39 10.72 22.57
CA ALA A 314 -24.01 11.21 23.81
C ALA A 314 -23.87 12.73 24.00
N SER A 315 -22.77 13.33 23.51
CA SER A 315 -22.38 14.72 23.83
C SER A 315 -21.90 15.54 22.63
N GLY A 316 -21.72 14.91 21.48
CA GLY A 316 -21.11 15.46 20.27
C GLY A 316 -22.08 16.21 19.36
N ILE A 317 -21.52 16.96 18.41
CA ILE A 317 -22.27 17.74 17.43
C ILE A 317 -23.06 16.87 16.44
N VAL A 318 -22.66 15.62 16.26
CA VAL A 318 -23.31 14.66 15.34
C VAL A 318 -24.81 14.48 15.65
N ASN A 319 -25.22 14.69 16.91
CA ASN A 319 -26.60 14.59 17.36
C ASN A 319 -27.19 15.93 17.83
N ILE A 320 -26.49 17.05 17.62
CA ILE A 320 -27.07 18.38 17.88
C ILE A 320 -28.04 18.71 16.76
N THR A 321 -29.18 19.28 17.15
CA THR A 321 -30.26 19.68 16.25
C THR A 321 -29.74 20.47 15.03
N ASN A 322 -30.43 20.40 13.88
CA ASN A 322 -30.10 21.16 12.66
C ASN A 322 -30.15 22.70 12.84
N SER A 323 -30.50 23.19 14.03
CA SER A 323 -30.54 24.61 14.37
C SER A 323 -29.16 25.25 14.21
N PHE A 324 -29.11 26.30 13.39
CA PHE A 324 -27.92 27.12 13.20
C PHE A 324 -27.44 27.73 14.52
N SER A 325 -28.35 28.28 15.33
CA SER A 325 -28.02 28.87 16.62
C SER A 325 -27.48 27.85 17.62
N ALA A 326 -27.98 26.61 17.59
CA ALA A 326 -27.46 25.53 18.43
C ALA A 326 -26.03 25.13 18.02
N ARG A 327 -25.77 25.03 16.70
CA ARG A 327 -24.43 24.78 16.16
C ARG A 327 -23.45 25.90 16.46
N GLN A 328 -23.86 27.16 16.36
CA GLN A 328 -23.04 28.32 16.74
C GLN A 328 -22.70 28.29 18.24
N LYS A 329 -23.71 28.10 19.10
CA LYS A 329 -23.50 28.01 20.56
C LYS A 329 -22.58 26.85 20.94
N TRP A 330 -22.74 25.70 20.28
CA TRP A 330 -21.82 24.58 20.45
C TRP A 330 -20.40 24.95 20.01
N SER A 331 -20.22 25.50 18.80
CA SER A 331 -18.89 25.85 18.26
C SER A 331 -18.11 26.82 19.16
N ILE A 332 -18.80 27.77 19.79
CA ILE A 332 -18.18 28.74 20.72
C ILE A 332 -17.81 28.09 22.06
N THR A 333 -18.63 27.16 22.56
CA THR A 333 -18.48 26.61 23.93
C THR A 333 -17.82 25.24 23.97
N HIS A 334 -17.64 24.57 22.84
CA HIS A 334 -17.22 23.18 22.79
C HIS A 334 -15.83 22.97 23.38
N SER A 335 -14.82 23.75 22.98
CA SER A 335 -13.45 23.64 23.51
C SER A 335 -13.40 23.78 25.04
N LEU A 336 -14.14 24.75 25.59
CA LEU A 336 -14.27 24.95 27.03
C LEU A 336 -15.01 23.79 27.71
N ARG A 337 -16.12 23.31 27.14
CA ARG A 337 -16.87 22.17 27.67
C ARG A 337 -16.02 20.90 27.71
N THR A 338 -15.31 20.59 26.62
CA THR A 338 -14.37 19.46 26.52
C THR A 338 -13.28 19.56 27.60
N SER A 339 -12.74 20.76 27.82
CA SER A 339 -11.74 21.02 28.87
C SER A 339 -12.31 20.78 30.28
N VAL A 340 -13.51 21.29 30.57
CA VAL A 340 -14.18 21.13 31.87
C VAL A 340 -14.53 19.66 32.11
N ILE A 341 -15.14 18.98 31.13
CA ILE A 341 -15.49 17.56 31.21
C ILE A 341 -14.23 16.72 31.46
N SER A 342 -13.15 16.97 30.73
CA SER A 342 -11.88 16.28 30.92
C SER A 342 -11.33 16.43 32.35
N LYS A 343 -11.36 17.65 32.90
CA LYS A 343 -10.91 17.93 34.28
C LYS A 343 -11.82 17.28 35.33
N VAL A 344 -13.14 17.27 35.12
CA VAL A 344 -14.10 16.60 36.01
C VAL A 344 -13.93 15.09 35.98
N MET A 345 -13.77 14.49 34.81
CA MET A 345 -13.53 13.04 34.67
C MET A 345 -12.23 12.61 35.37
N GLU A 346 -11.19 13.44 35.29
CA GLU A 346 -9.94 13.24 36.02
C GLU A 346 -10.14 13.35 37.54
N PHE A 347 -10.83 14.40 38.00
CA PHE A 347 -11.18 14.59 39.41
C PHE A 347 -12.00 13.42 39.98
N CYS A 348 -12.93 12.89 39.20
CA CYS A 348 -13.77 11.74 39.59
C CYS A 348 -13.08 10.38 39.38
N ASN A 349 -11.83 10.35 38.89
CA ASN A 349 -11.09 9.13 38.55
C ASN A 349 -11.83 8.21 37.54
N MET A 350 -12.61 8.81 36.63
CA MET A 350 -13.42 8.13 35.61
C MET A 350 -12.79 8.18 34.21
N LYS A 351 -11.61 8.79 34.08
CA LYS A 351 -10.90 8.90 32.82
C LYS A 351 -10.34 7.53 32.42
N SER A 352 -10.87 6.92 31.36
CA SER A 352 -10.22 5.74 30.78
C SER A 352 -8.85 6.16 30.24
N THR A 353 -7.80 5.52 30.73
CA THR A 353 -6.45 5.72 30.19
C THR A 353 -6.17 4.63 29.17
N ASP A 354 -5.59 5.00 28.04
CA ASP A 354 -5.09 4.04 27.06
C ASP A 354 -4.15 3.02 27.73
N ASP A 355 -4.55 1.76 27.71
CA ASP A 355 -3.78 0.66 28.24
C ASP A 355 -2.81 0.15 27.16
N ILE A 356 -1.65 0.80 27.05
CA ILE A 356 -0.57 0.33 26.16
C ILE A 356 -0.04 -1.06 26.55
N THR A 357 -0.35 -1.54 27.76
CA THR A 357 0.00 -2.89 28.23
C THR A 357 -1.03 -3.95 27.83
N LYS A 358 -2.12 -3.57 27.13
CA LYS A 358 -3.07 -4.53 26.53
C LYS A 358 -2.37 -5.59 25.68
N ASP A 359 -1.33 -5.19 24.97
CA ASP A 359 -0.46 -6.05 24.17
C ASP A 359 0.26 -7.15 24.98
N LEU A 360 0.48 -6.93 26.28
CA LEU A 360 1.15 -7.86 27.19
C LEU A 360 0.17 -8.82 27.89
N LYS A 361 -1.15 -8.63 27.71
CA LYS A 361 -2.15 -9.55 28.27
C LYS A 361 -1.99 -10.92 27.64
N LYS A 362 -2.01 -11.97 28.48
CA LYS A 362 -1.82 -13.37 28.06
C LYS A 362 -2.75 -13.77 26.90
N SER A 363 -4.02 -13.34 26.93
CA SER A 363 -4.98 -13.58 25.85
C SER A 363 -4.56 -12.94 24.51
N THR A 364 -4.04 -11.71 24.55
CA THR A 364 -3.60 -10.96 23.36
C THR A 364 -2.33 -11.57 22.77
N ILE A 365 -1.38 -11.98 23.62
CA ILE A 365 -0.17 -12.71 23.21
C ILE A 365 -0.58 -14.03 22.55
N ASN A 366 -1.44 -14.84 23.19
CA ASN A 366 -1.90 -16.11 22.64
C ASN A 366 -2.58 -15.96 21.28
N LYS A 367 -3.48 -14.98 21.14
CA LYS A 367 -4.15 -14.67 19.85
C LYS A 367 -3.13 -14.28 18.77
N SER A 368 -2.18 -13.41 19.11
CA SER A 368 -1.15 -12.96 18.16
C SER A 368 -0.22 -14.09 17.74
N THR A 369 0.20 -14.95 18.66
CA THR A 369 1.03 -16.14 18.39
C THR A 369 0.29 -17.15 17.50
N LYS A 370 -1.00 -17.42 17.79
CA LYS A 370 -1.83 -18.28 16.93
C LYS A 370 -1.90 -17.72 15.52
N ASN A 371 -2.19 -16.43 15.37
CA ASN A 371 -2.27 -15.79 14.06
C ASN A 371 -0.94 -15.84 13.30
N LEU A 372 0.19 -15.64 13.99
CA LEU A 372 1.52 -15.77 13.41
C LEU A 372 1.76 -17.19 12.88
N GLN A 373 1.44 -18.22 13.68
CA GLN A 373 1.58 -19.62 13.29
C GLN A 373 0.72 -19.98 12.09
N VAL A 374 -0.55 -19.53 12.07
CA VAL A 374 -1.46 -19.74 10.94
C VAL A 374 -0.92 -19.10 9.67
N LEU A 375 -0.42 -17.86 9.74
CA LEU A 375 0.18 -17.19 8.58
C LEU A 375 1.40 -17.95 8.04
N MET A 376 2.32 -18.34 8.92
CA MET A 376 3.51 -19.10 8.52
C MET A 376 3.12 -20.45 7.90
N GLN A 377 2.13 -21.14 8.47
CA GLN A 377 1.62 -22.39 7.93
C GLN A 377 1.01 -22.20 6.54
N LEU A 378 0.11 -21.23 6.36
CA LEU A 378 -0.52 -20.96 5.06
C LEU A 378 0.50 -20.55 4.00
N ILE A 379 1.47 -19.70 4.33
CA ILE A 379 2.54 -19.34 3.38
C ILE A 379 3.33 -20.59 2.95
N LYS A 380 3.64 -21.50 3.89
CA LYS A 380 4.31 -22.78 3.57
C LYS A 380 3.43 -23.71 2.75
N GLN A 381 2.12 -23.76 3.01
CA GLN A 381 1.16 -24.60 2.28
C GLN A 381 0.91 -24.11 0.86
N TYR A 382 0.88 -22.80 0.64
CA TYR A 382 0.75 -22.22 -0.68
C TYR A 382 2.09 -22.21 -1.41
N THR A 383 2.82 -21.11 -1.33
CA THR A 383 4.13 -20.99 -1.94
C THR A 383 5.02 -20.20 -0.99
N ASN A 384 5.98 -20.88 -0.39
CA ASN A 384 6.97 -20.22 0.45
C ASN A 384 7.86 -19.34 -0.45
N PRO A 385 7.85 -18.00 -0.31
CA PRO A 385 8.64 -17.13 -1.17
C PRO A 385 10.14 -17.36 -1.04
N PHE A 386 10.61 -17.99 0.04
CA PHE A 386 12.02 -18.29 0.32
C PHE A 386 12.39 -19.77 0.09
N GLY A 387 11.48 -20.54 -0.53
CA GLY A 387 11.71 -21.96 -0.87
C GLY A 387 12.67 -22.14 -2.04
N LEU A 388 13.37 -23.28 -2.07
CA LEU A 388 14.28 -23.68 -3.15
C LEU A 388 13.56 -24.03 -4.46
N GLU A 389 12.25 -24.26 -4.38
CA GLU A 389 11.42 -24.73 -5.50
C GLU A 389 11.19 -23.63 -6.57
N LEU A 390 11.47 -22.37 -6.25
CA LEU A 390 11.13 -21.21 -7.10
C LEU A 390 12.24 -20.88 -8.07
N SER A 391 11.88 -20.52 -9.31
CA SER A 391 12.83 -19.97 -10.28
C SER A 391 13.31 -18.60 -9.80
N GLU A 392 14.62 -18.35 -9.88
CA GLU A 392 15.22 -17.07 -9.50
C GLU A 392 14.79 -15.91 -10.43
N ASP A 393 14.49 -16.22 -11.69
CA ASP A 393 14.16 -15.25 -12.74
C ASP A 393 12.70 -14.79 -12.75
N HIS A 394 11.83 -15.48 -12.03
CA HIS A 394 10.39 -15.24 -12.07
C HIS A 394 9.86 -14.66 -10.75
N LEU A 395 8.84 -13.81 -10.87
CA LEU A 395 8.09 -13.30 -9.74
C LEU A 395 6.78 -14.08 -9.61
N TYR A 396 6.57 -14.70 -8.45
CA TYR A 396 5.40 -15.52 -8.17
C TYR A 396 4.40 -14.80 -7.27
N ASN A 397 3.10 -15.00 -7.52
CA ASN A 397 2.07 -14.72 -6.53
C ASN A 397 2.03 -15.87 -5.52
N ILE A 398 2.34 -15.60 -4.25
CA ILE A 398 2.51 -16.68 -3.26
C ILE A 398 1.22 -17.37 -2.82
N SER A 399 0.05 -16.87 -3.21
CA SER A 399 -1.24 -17.51 -2.87
C SER A 399 -1.78 -18.40 -3.98
N LYS A 400 -1.42 -18.12 -5.23
CA LYS A 400 -2.00 -18.79 -6.40
C LYS A 400 -0.95 -19.43 -7.33
N GLY A 401 0.33 -19.20 -7.07
CA GLY A 401 1.41 -19.56 -7.99
C GLY A 401 1.47 -18.61 -9.19
N ASN A 402 2.05 -19.06 -10.30
CA ASN A 402 1.90 -18.38 -11.60
C ASN A 402 0.63 -18.91 -12.30
N ASP A 403 -0.54 -18.52 -11.80
CA ASP A 403 -1.85 -18.88 -12.37
C ASP A 403 -2.40 -17.81 -13.31
N TYR A 404 -1.54 -16.93 -13.81
CA TYR A 404 -1.97 -15.89 -14.71
C TYR A 404 -2.15 -16.45 -16.12
N ASN A 405 -3.19 -15.99 -16.83
CA ASN A 405 -3.17 -15.95 -18.29
C ASN A 405 -2.92 -14.49 -18.65
N PRO A 406 -1.86 -14.14 -19.40
CA PRO A 406 -1.45 -12.76 -19.61
C PRO A 406 -2.60 -11.87 -20.10
N ALA A 407 -2.91 -10.76 -19.42
CA ALA A 407 -3.89 -9.82 -19.98
C ALA A 407 -3.34 -9.18 -21.26
N PHE A 408 -4.24 -8.84 -22.17
CA PHE A 408 -3.89 -8.03 -23.33
C PHE A 408 -3.31 -6.67 -22.88
N PHE A 409 -2.14 -6.33 -23.40
CA PHE A 409 -1.40 -5.14 -22.99
C PHE A 409 -2.23 -3.87 -23.13
N ARG A 410 -2.29 -3.07 -22.05
CA ARG A 410 -3.07 -1.82 -21.95
C ARG A 410 -4.57 -1.95 -22.31
N LYS A 411 -5.16 -3.15 -22.23
CA LYS A 411 -6.61 -3.32 -22.39
C LYS A 411 -7.27 -3.49 -21.02
N GLY A 412 -7.93 -2.43 -20.56
CA GLY A 412 -8.73 -2.45 -19.33
C GLY A 412 -10.01 -3.29 -19.47
N LYS A 413 -10.74 -3.50 -18.36
CA LYS A 413 -11.92 -4.38 -18.31
C LYS A 413 -13.22 -3.73 -18.82
N LYS A 414 -13.33 -2.39 -18.74
CA LYS A 414 -14.56 -1.63 -19.04
C LYS A 414 -15.00 -1.78 -20.51
N LYS A 415 -14.06 -1.59 -21.45
CA LYS A 415 -14.34 -1.67 -22.90
C LYS A 415 -14.72 -3.10 -23.35
N PRO A 416 -13.94 -4.16 -23.04
CA PRO A 416 -14.32 -5.54 -23.36
C PRO A 416 -15.69 -5.91 -22.79
N PHE A 417 -15.98 -5.56 -21.53
CA PHE A 417 -17.28 -5.80 -20.92
C PHE A 417 -18.43 -5.08 -21.66
N SER A 418 -18.22 -3.82 -22.07
CA SER A 418 -19.22 -3.07 -22.85
C SER A 418 -19.49 -3.71 -24.22
N ILE A 419 -18.45 -4.21 -24.89
CA ILE A 419 -18.57 -4.94 -26.17
C ILE A 419 -19.38 -6.23 -25.96
N LEU A 420 -19.01 -7.03 -24.96
CA LEU A 420 -19.67 -8.30 -24.65
C LEU A 420 -21.15 -8.09 -24.31
N LYS A 421 -21.46 -7.10 -23.47
CA LYS A 421 -22.84 -6.80 -23.05
C LYS A 421 -23.77 -6.42 -24.21
N LYS A 422 -23.24 -5.84 -25.29
CA LYS A 422 -24.01 -5.34 -26.44
C LYS A 422 -24.21 -6.36 -27.56
N ASN A 423 -23.50 -7.49 -27.54
CA ASN A 423 -23.51 -8.45 -28.64
C ASN A 423 -23.82 -9.87 -28.11
N GLU A 424 -25.03 -10.35 -28.39
CA GLU A 424 -25.51 -11.67 -27.98
C GLU A 424 -24.68 -12.81 -28.60
N ASN A 425 -24.19 -12.63 -29.84
CA ASN A 425 -23.35 -13.64 -30.51
C ASN A 425 -22.03 -13.85 -29.77
N PHE A 426 -21.41 -12.77 -29.27
CA PHE A 426 -20.22 -12.90 -28.43
C PHE A 426 -20.53 -13.61 -27.11
N GLN A 427 -21.65 -13.30 -26.48
CA GLN A 427 -22.06 -13.96 -25.23
C GLN A 427 -22.24 -15.47 -25.44
N GLU A 428 -22.95 -15.86 -26.49
CA GLU A 428 -23.17 -17.26 -26.84
C GLU A 428 -21.86 -17.96 -27.20
N ALA A 429 -20.98 -17.31 -27.95
CA ALA A 429 -19.65 -17.86 -28.25
C ALA A 429 -18.83 -18.11 -26.97
N PHE A 430 -18.83 -17.19 -25.99
CA PHE A 430 -18.14 -17.43 -24.71
C PHE A 430 -18.77 -18.57 -23.90
N ILE A 431 -20.09 -18.77 -23.96
CA ILE A 431 -20.78 -19.90 -23.31
C ILE A 431 -20.37 -21.22 -23.99
N GLN A 432 -20.39 -21.25 -25.31
CA GLN A 432 -20.04 -22.42 -26.10
C GLN A 432 -18.56 -22.77 -25.96
N LEU A 433 -17.69 -21.77 -25.87
CA LEU A 433 -16.24 -21.94 -25.75
C LEU A 433 -15.84 -22.85 -24.58
N LEU A 434 -16.58 -22.80 -23.46
CA LEU A 434 -16.36 -23.64 -22.28
C LEU A 434 -16.78 -25.10 -22.48
N ARG A 435 -17.59 -25.40 -23.50
CA ARG A 435 -18.11 -26.74 -23.83
C ARG A 435 -17.31 -27.45 -24.92
N ILE A 436 -16.45 -26.73 -25.64
CA ILE A 436 -15.65 -27.26 -26.75
C ILE A 436 -14.57 -28.22 -26.23
N LYS A 437 -14.36 -29.32 -26.95
CA LYS A 437 -13.26 -30.26 -26.67
C LYS A 437 -11.94 -29.66 -27.13
N ASN A 438 -10.84 -29.98 -26.45
CA ASN A 438 -9.52 -29.44 -26.82
C ASN A 438 -9.14 -29.72 -28.29
N THR A 439 -9.49 -30.90 -28.80
CA THR A 439 -9.25 -31.31 -30.19
C THR A 439 -9.94 -30.42 -31.22
N GLU A 440 -10.97 -29.69 -30.80
CA GLU A 440 -11.76 -28.79 -31.64
C GLU A 440 -11.33 -27.32 -31.49
N LEU A 441 -10.50 -26.98 -30.47
CA LEU A 441 -9.93 -25.64 -30.28
C LEU A 441 -8.83 -25.38 -31.32
N THR A 442 -9.27 -24.96 -32.49
CA THR A 442 -8.45 -24.66 -33.66
C THR A 442 -8.82 -23.29 -34.22
N THR A 443 -7.93 -22.70 -35.02
CA THR A 443 -8.15 -21.41 -35.71
C THR A 443 -9.30 -21.42 -36.72
N SER A 444 -9.73 -22.61 -37.16
CA SER A 444 -10.86 -22.84 -38.06
C SER A 444 -12.19 -23.07 -37.34
N ASN A 445 -12.19 -23.18 -36.01
CA ASN A 445 -13.41 -23.38 -35.25
C ASN A 445 -14.27 -22.11 -35.26
N GLU A 446 -15.57 -22.26 -35.53
CA GLU A 446 -16.51 -21.14 -35.66
C GLU A 446 -16.58 -20.28 -34.38
N VAL A 447 -16.63 -20.91 -33.21
CA VAL A 447 -16.63 -20.20 -31.93
C VAL A 447 -15.31 -19.45 -31.73
N VAL A 448 -14.17 -20.05 -32.08
CA VAL A 448 -12.87 -19.39 -32.00
C VAL A 448 -12.80 -18.17 -32.95
N GLN A 449 -13.41 -18.24 -34.13
CA GLN A 449 -13.50 -17.11 -35.07
C GLN A 449 -14.39 -15.98 -34.53
N ILE A 450 -15.48 -16.29 -33.84
CA ILE A 450 -16.32 -15.28 -33.18
C ILE A 450 -15.55 -14.61 -32.02
N ILE A 451 -14.75 -15.37 -31.27
CA ILE A 451 -13.86 -14.83 -30.21
C ILE A 451 -12.73 -13.98 -30.82
N GLU A 452 -12.19 -14.37 -31.97
CA GLU A 452 -11.24 -13.58 -32.75
C GLU A 452 -11.83 -12.22 -33.15
N GLU A 453 -13.07 -12.20 -33.65
CA GLU A 453 -13.79 -10.97 -33.96
C GLU A 453 -13.97 -10.11 -32.69
N TYR A 454 -14.35 -10.70 -31.56
CA TYR A 454 -14.46 -9.97 -30.30
C TYR A 454 -13.14 -9.28 -29.91
N VAL A 455 -11.99 -9.96 -30.08
CA VAL A 455 -10.67 -9.37 -29.84
C VAL A 455 -10.39 -8.24 -30.84
N CYS A 456 -10.76 -8.37 -32.12
CA CYS A 456 -10.67 -7.27 -33.09
C CYS A 456 -11.41 -6.02 -32.58
N ARG A 457 -12.63 -6.18 -32.06
CA ARG A 457 -13.42 -5.07 -31.48
C ARG A 457 -12.73 -4.46 -30.25
N MET A 458 -12.07 -5.25 -29.40
CA MET A 458 -11.28 -4.74 -28.27
C MET A 458 -10.16 -3.80 -28.72
N TYR A 459 -9.55 -4.06 -29.87
CA TYR A 459 -8.52 -3.23 -30.50
C TYR A 459 -9.08 -2.12 -31.42
N SER A 460 -10.38 -1.81 -31.32
CA SER A 460 -11.06 -0.78 -32.12
C SER A 460 -11.15 -1.09 -33.63
N LEU A 461 -10.92 -2.33 -34.04
CA LEU A 461 -11.10 -2.77 -35.42
C LEU A 461 -12.58 -3.15 -35.62
N LYS A 462 -13.40 -2.21 -36.08
CA LYS A 462 -14.87 -2.33 -36.13
C LYS A 462 -15.41 -3.16 -37.29
N THR A 463 -14.65 -3.29 -38.37
CA THR A 463 -15.07 -3.98 -39.61
C THR A 463 -14.30 -5.26 -39.88
N LYS A 464 -13.29 -5.57 -39.08
CA LYS A 464 -12.43 -6.76 -39.26
C LYS A 464 -12.89 -7.92 -38.38
N ASN A 465 -12.85 -9.12 -38.93
CA ASN A 465 -13.06 -10.39 -38.23
C ASN A 465 -11.80 -11.27 -38.22
N ASP A 466 -10.75 -10.85 -38.95
CA ASP A 466 -9.44 -11.49 -38.99
C ASP A 466 -8.41 -10.66 -38.22
N LEU A 467 -7.85 -11.25 -37.18
CA LEU A 467 -6.94 -10.59 -36.25
C LEU A 467 -5.56 -10.33 -36.87
N ASN A 468 -5.08 -11.23 -37.73
CA ASN A 468 -3.81 -11.06 -38.42
C ASN A 468 -3.88 -9.89 -39.42
N LYS A 469 -4.98 -9.80 -40.18
CA LYS A 469 -5.25 -8.66 -41.08
C LYS A 469 -5.39 -7.36 -40.29
N GLY A 470 -6.14 -7.38 -39.18
CA GLY A 470 -6.28 -6.22 -38.30
C GLY A 470 -4.97 -5.77 -37.64
N ARG A 471 -4.11 -6.73 -37.25
CA ARG A 471 -2.77 -6.48 -36.73
C ARG A 471 -1.90 -5.78 -37.78
N TYR A 472 -1.94 -6.26 -39.02
CA TYR A 472 -1.20 -5.64 -40.13
C TYR A 472 -1.69 -4.23 -40.44
N GLU A 473 -2.99 -3.99 -40.42
CA GLU A 473 -3.54 -2.63 -40.62
C GLU A 473 -3.07 -1.66 -39.52
N LEU A 474 -3.08 -2.07 -38.26
CA LEU A 474 -2.57 -1.25 -37.15
C LEU A 474 -1.06 -1.04 -37.24
N PHE A 475 -0.33 -2.05 -37.73
CA PHE A 475 1.09 -1.94 -38.02
C PHE A 475 1.33 -0.94 -39.17
N GLU A 476 0.67 -1.06 -40.31
CA GLU A 476 0.78 -0.07 -41.39
C GLU A 476 0.40 1.32 -40.91
N LYS A 477 -0.68 1.49 -40.15
CA LYS A 477 -1.04 2.82 -39.62
C LYS A 477 0.04 3.41 -38.69
N GLY A 478 0.72 2.56 -37.91
CA GLY A 478 1.80 2.98 -37.01
C GLY A 478 3.16 3.18 -37.70
N TYR A 479 3.42 2.46 -38.79
CA TYR A 479 4.76 2.33 -39.40
C TYR A 479 4.85 2.76 -40.88
N LYS A 480 3.74 3.08 -41.56
CA LYS A 480 3.72 3.48 -42.98
C LYS A 480 4.25 4.90 -43.16
N SER A 481 5.18 5.05 -44.10
CA SER A 481 5.70 6.36 -44.53
C SER A 481 4.57 7.20 -45.14
N LYS A 482 4.55 8.50 -44.87
CA LYS A 482 3.66 9.45 -45.55
C LYS A 482 4.02 9.65 -47.04
N ASN A 483 5.21 9.23 -47.45
CA ASN A 483 5.71 9.31 -48.83
C ASN A 483 6.16 7.94 -49.32
N ASP A 484 5.61 7.49 -50.45
CA ASP A 484 5.90 6.18 -51.06
C ASP A 484 7.36 5.98 -51.49
N ASN A 485 8.16 7.06 -51.56
CA ASN A 485 9.56 7.03 -52.01
C ASN A 485 10.61 6.94 -50.88
N GLU A 486 10.22 6.96 -49.60
CA GLU A 486 11.17 6.83 -48.48
C GLU A 486 11.30 5.38 -48.02
N LYS A 487 12.53 4.84 -48.04
CA LYS A 487 12.84 3.52 -47.46
C LYS A 487 12.53 3.55 -45.95
N ILE A 488 11.67 2.63 -45.49
CA ILE A 488 11.21 2.43 -44.10
C ILE A 488 12.34 2.56 -43.05
N LEU A 489 13.55 2.13 -43.40
CA LEU A 489 14.74 2.12 -42.54
C LEU A 489 15.32 3.52 -42.21
N LYS A 490 14.81 4.62 -42.78
CA LYS A 490 15.36 5.97 -42.56
C LYS A 490 14.56 6.87 -41.62
N GLN A 491 13.40 6.45 -41.11
CA GLN A 491 12.60 7.27 -40.18
C GLN A 491 12.94 6.98 -38.71
N LYS A 492 13.15 8.04 -37.92
CA LYS A 492 13.17 7.96 -36.45
C LYS A 492 11.74 7.72 -35.95
N ILE A 493 11.38 6.46 -35.73
CA ILE A 493 10.13 6.09 -35.04
C ILE A 493 10.33 6.41 -33.55
N VAL A 494 9.78 7.53 -33.08
CA VAL A 494 9.84 7.91 -31.66
C VAL A 494 8.52 7.54 -31.01
N GLY A 495 8.54 6.57 -30.08
CA GLY A 495 7.45 6.36 -29.11
C GLY A 495 6.35 5.34 -29.46
N TYR A 496 6.51 4.48 -30.47
CA TYR A 496 5.55 3.40 -30.75
C TYR A 496 5.97 2.09 -30.06
N ASP A 497 5.16 1.58 -29.13
CA ASP A 497 5.37 0.30 -28.44
C ASP A 497 4.67 -0.85 -29.21
N PRO A 498 5.43 -1.79 -29.81
CA PRO A 498 4.89 -2.93 -30.56
C PRO A 498 3.92 -3.80 -29.75
N SER A 499 4.01 -3.77 -28.41
CA SER A 499 3.11 -4.48 -27.50
C SER A 499 1.66 -3.96 -27.58
N SER A 500 1.44 -2.79 -28.20
CA SER A 500 0.11 -2.20 -28.42
C SER A 500 -0.68 -2.87 -29.55
N LEU A 501 -0.02 -3.68 -30.38
CA LEU A 501 -0.66 -4.44 -31.47
C LEU A 501 -1.43 -5.65 -30.93
N PRO A 502 -2.56 -6.04 -31.54
CA PRO A 502 -3.27 -7.27 -31.18
C PRO A 502 -2.40 -8.50 -31.41
N PRO A 503 -2.49 -9.57 -30.61
CA PRO A 503 -1.66 -10.76 -30.80
C PRO A 503 -1.91 -11.41 -32.16
N THR A 504 -1.04 -12.33 -32.57
CA THR A 504 -1.32 -13.14 -33.76
C THR A 504 -2.48 -14.10 -33.49
N LYS A 505 -3.11 -14.60 -34.55
CA LYS A 505 -4.17 -15.61 -34.44
C LYS A 505 -3.71 -16.87 -33.70
N GLN A 506 -2.47 -17.29 -33.90
CA GLN A 506 -1.88 -18.46 -33.23
C GLN A 506 -1.66 -18.20 -31.73
N GLU A 507 -1.14 -17.03 -31.37
CA GLU A 507 -0.96 -16.63 -29.99
C GLU A 507 -2.32 -16.46 -29.27
N LEU A 508 -3.33 -15.88 -29.95
CA LEU A 508 -4.70 -15.82 -29.44
C LEU A 508 -5.27 -17.21 -29.20
N LEU A 509 -5.02 -18.19 -30.08
CA LEU A 509 -5.51 -19.56 -29.88
C LEU A 509 -4.95 -20.17 -28.58
N GLN A 510 -3.65 -20.00 -28.31
CA GLN A 510 -3.07 -20.50 -27.07
C GLN A 510 -3.60 -19.74 -25.84
N GLN A 511 -3.84 -18.44 -25.98
CA GLN A 511 -4.50 -17.65 -24.95
C GLN A 511 -5.92 -18.15 -24.64
N ILE A 512 -6.68 -18.53 -25.67
CA ILE A 512 -8.03 -19.09 -25.56
C ILE A 512 -7.97 -20.44 -24.84
N LYS A 513 -7.06 -21.34 -25.27
CA LYS A 513 -6.87 -22.65 -24.63
C LYS A 513 -6.59 -22.52 -23.14
N ARG A 514 -5.68 -21.60 -22.76
CA ARG A 514 -5.38 -21.33 -21.35
C ARG A 514 -6.59 -20.79 -20.58
N THR A 515 -7.34 -19.87 -21.20
CA THR A 515 -8.56 -19.31 -20.61
C THR A 515 -9.60 -20.41 -20.36
N VAL A 516 -9.82 -21.31 -21.32
CA VAL A 516 -10.78 -22.42 -21.20
C VAL A 516 -10.42 -23.33 -20.03
N PHE A 517 -9.14 -23.66 -19.85
CA PHE A 517 -8.68 -24.49 -18.74
C PHE A 517 -8.90 -23.82 -17.38
N ILE A 518 -8.47 -22.56 -17.23
CA ILE A 518 -8.63 -21.79 -15.98
C ILE A 518 -10.11 -21.62 -15.65
N CYS A 519 -10.93 -21.26 -16.63
CA CYS A 519 -12.37 -21.12 -16.44
C CYS A 519 -13.04 -22.45 -16.06
N ASN A 520 -12.58 -23.58 -16.62
CA ASN A 520 -13.10 -24.90 -16.23
C ASN A 520 -12.84 -25.19 -14.74
N ILE A 521 -11.64 -24.89 -14.24
CA ILE A 521 -11.32 -25.01 -12.81
C ILE A 521 -12.26 -24.11 -11.99
N TRP A 522 -12.45 -22.86 -12.39
CA TRP A 522 -13.27 -21.90 -11.63
C TRP A 522 -14.75 -22.29 -11.61
N CYS A 523 -15.32 -22.71 -12.74
CA CYS A 523 -16.71 -23.16 -12.81
C CYS A 523 -16.97 -24.41 -11.95
N ASN A 524 -15.95 -25.24 -11.77
CA ASN A 524 -16.02 -26.49 -11.01
C ASN A 524 -15.33 -26.41 -9.64
N ALA A 525 -15.02 -25.22 -9.13
CA ALA A 525 -14.30 -25.05 -7.87
C ALA A 525 -15.05 -25.63 -6.64
N HIS A 526 -16.35 -25.89 -6.78
CA HIS A 526 -17.19 -26.55 -5.79
C HIS A 526 -17.04 -28.08 -5.77
N MET A 527 -16.37 -28.67 -6.76
CA MET A 527 -16.15 -30.11 -6.89
C MET A 527 -14.82 -30.52 -6.23
N ARG A 528 -14.78 -31.75 -5.67
CA ARG A 528 -13.55 -32.31 -5.08
C ARG A 528 -12.38 -32.42 -6.07
N CYS A 529 -12.69 -32.69 -7.34
CA CYS A 529 -11.74 -32.64 -8.44
C CYS A 529 -12.24 -31.58 -9.43
N PRO A 530 -11.70 -30.34 -9.40
CA PRO A 530 -12.21 -29.24 -10.22
C PRO A 530 -12.00 -29.45 -11.74
N THR A 531 -11.03 -30.26 -12.15
CA THR A 531 -10.83 -30.55 -13.57
C THR A 531 -10.18 -31.90 -13.80
N GLU A 532 -10.61 -32.59 -14.85
CA GLU A 532 -9.95 -33.77 -15.42
C GLU A 532 -9.09 -33.39 -16.64
N LYS A 533 -9.04 -32.10 -16.99
CA LYS A 533 -8.25 -31.60 -18.12
C LYS A 533 -6.77 -31.56 -17.72
N LEU A 534 -5.90 -31.89 -18.67
CA LEU A 534 -4.44 -31.80 -18.51
C LEU A 534 -3.94 -30.45 -19.05
N PRO A 535 -3.19 -29.64 -18.28
CA PRO A 535 -2.68 -28.34 -18.74
C PRO A 535 -1.92 -28.42 -20.07
N GLU A 536 -1.18 -29.50 -20.33
CA GLU A 536 -0.39 -29.72 -21.55
C GLU A 536 -1.24 -29.69 -22.82
N ASN A 537 -2.52 -30.02 -22.69
CA ASN A 537 -3.48 -29.94 -23.78
C ASN A 537 -3.99 -28.51 -24.02
N PHE A 538 -3.87 -27.62 -23.04
CA PHE A 538 -4.53 -26.31 -23.01
C PHE A 538 -3.55 -25.13 -23.03
N GLY A 539 -2.39 -25.26 -23.69
CA GLY A 539 -1.47 -24.15 -23.92
C GLY A 539 -0.40 -24.00 -22.84
N TRP A 540 -0.08 -25.08 -22.13
CA TRP A 540 1.10 -25.23 -21.28
C TRP A 540 2.00 -26.36 -21.79
N THR A 541 3.27 -26.35 -21.39
CA THR A 541 4.22 -27.44 -21.60
C THR A 541 4.99 -27.69 -20.30
N ILE A 542 5.54 -28.88 -20.12
CA ILE A 542 6.37 -29.20 -18.96
C ILE A 542 7.84 -29.02 -19.33
N ILE A 543 8.51 -28.09 -18.65
CA ILE A 543 9.95 -27.86 -18.72
C ILE A 543 10.48 -27.94 -17.29
N ASP A 544 11.45 -28.81 -17.05
CA ASP A 544 12.06 -29.05 -15.73
C ASP A 544 11.04 -29.32 -14.60
N GLY A 545 9.99 -30.07 -14.92
CA GLY A 545 8.93 -30.43 -13.96
C GLY A 545 7.96 -29.30 -13.63
N LYS A 546 7.99 -28.17 -14.34
CA LYS A 546 7.10 -27.02 -14.17
C LYS A 546 6.29 -26.76 -15.44
N TYR A 547 5.08 -26.23 -15.27
CA TYR A 547 4.27 -25.75 -16.39
C TYR A 547 4.75 -24.38 -16.86
N GLU A 548 5.18 -24.29 -18.10
CA GLU A 548 5.44 -23.04 -18.81
C GLU A 548 4.39 -22.81 -19.89
N TYR A 549 4.23 -21.56 -20.35
CA TYR A 549 3.34 -21.30 -21.48
C TYR A 549 3.89 -21.94 -22.74
N TYR A 550 3.03 -22.74 -23.36
CA TYR A 550 3.22 -23.08 -24.75
C TYR A 550 2.72 -21.90 -25.60
N TRP A 551 3.65 -21.15 -26.19
CA TRP A 551 3.37 -19.88 -26.84
C TRP A 551 2.59 -20.04 -28.14
N PHE A 552 3.16 -20.73 -29.14
CA PHE A 552 2.54 -21.21 -30.38
C PHE A 552 3.60 -21.86 -31.28
N ASP A 553 3.18 -22.67 -32.26
CA ASP A 553 4.02 -23.13 -33.36
C ASP A 553 3.90 -22.20 -34.58
N GLY A 554 5.00 -22.03 -35.32
CA GLY A 554 5.02 -21.27 -36.57
C GLY A 554 5.65 -19.87 -36.45
N PRO A 555 5.58 -19.06 -37.52
CA PRO A 555 6.23 -17.76 -37.56
C PRO A 555 5.54 -16.74 -36.64
N GLN A 556 6.34 -15.91 -35.98
CA GLN A 556 5.86 -14.84 -35.06
C GLN A 556 5.12 -13.71 -35.79
N SER A 557 5.18 -13.67 -37.12
CA SER A 557 4.46 -12.73 -37.98
C SER A 557 3.69 -13.48 -39.08
N PRO A 558 2.46 -13.06 -39.44
CA PRO A 558 1.76 -13.59 -40.61
C PRO A 558 2.60 -13.40 -41.88
N SER A 559 2.45 -14.29 -42.87
CA SER A 559 3.18 -14.16 -44.13
C SER A 559 2.63 -12.98 -44.95
N PHE A 560 3.48 -12.37 -45.79
CA PHE A 560 3.06 -11.25 -46.65
C PHE A 560 1.94 -11.65 -47.63
N GLU A 561 1.94 -12.91 -48.06
CA GLU A 561 0.96 -13.50 -48.97
C GLU A 561 -0.43 -13.65 -48.31
N GLU A 562 -0.50 -13.91 -47.01
CA GLU A 562 -1.76 -13.96 -46.24
C GLU A 562 -2.41 -12.57 -46.09
N LEU A 563 -1.59 -11.51 -46.14
CA LEU A 563 -2.00 -10.13 -45.86
C LEU A 563 -2.41 -9.35 -47.11
N SER A 564 -1.95 -9.75 -48.31
CA SER A 564 -2.11 -8.98 -49.55
C SER A 564 -3.44 -9.16 -50.28
N SER A 565 -4.38 -9.95 -49.75
CA SER A 565 -5.53 -10.42 -50.53
C SER A 565 -6.72 -9.46 -50.68
N ASP A 566 -6.91 -8.43 -49.84
CA ASP A 566 -8.04 -7.48 -50.00
C ASP A 566 -7.81 -6.15 -49.25
N LEU A 567 -7.12 -5.20 -49.89
CA LEU A 567 -7.06 -3.81 -49.41
C LEU A 567 -8.12 -2.97 -50.16
N GLN A 568 -9.32 -2.84 -49.59
CA GLN A 568 -10.25 -1.76 -49.93
C GLN A 568 -10.65 -0.94 -48.70
N GLU A 569 -10.48 0.37 -48.89
CA GLU A 569 -10.93 1.60 -48.20
C GLU A 569 -11.13 1.61 -46.68
N SER A 570 -10.35 2.48 -46.05
CA SER A 570 -10.36 2.84 -44.63
C SER A 570 -11.43 3.89 -44.31
N ASP A 571 -12.31 3.61 -43.36
CA ASP A 571 -13.26 4.58 -42.80
C ASP A 571 -13.25 4.50 -41.26
N ILE A 572 -12.42 5.30 -40.56
CA ILE A 572 -12.58 5.55 -39.12
C ILE A 572 -12.16 6.98 -38.73
N THR A 573 -13.06 7.63 -38.00
CA THR A 573 -12.98 8.94 -37.32
C THR A 573 -12.09 8.97 -36.08
N SER A 574 -11.67 10.19 -35.72
CA SER A 574 -10.67 10.59 -34.71
C SER A 574 -10.87 10.06 -33.29
N GLU A 575 -9.74 9.84 -32.61
CA GLU A 575 -9.60 9.49 -31.19
C GLU A 575 -10.12 10.62 -30.28
N GLU A 576 -11.02 10.29 -29.35
CA GLU A 576 -11.28 11.11 -28.17
C GLU A 576 -10.23 10.75 -27.10
N SER A 577 -9.45 11.76 -26.70
CA SER A 577 -8.51 11.71 -25.59
C SER A 577 -9.28 11.66 -24.27
N GLU A 578 -9.20 10.54 -23.53
CA GLU A 578 -9.64 10.48 -22.14
C GLU A 578 -8.58 11.16 -21.25
N THR A 579 -8.99 12.25 -20.59
CA THR A 579 -8.27 12.90 -19.49
C THR A 579 -8.44 12.09 -18.21
N ASP A 580 -7.32 11.77 -17.56
CA ASP A 580 -7.27 11.17 -16.22
C ASP A 580 -7.81 12.16 -15.16
N GLU A 581 -9.05 11.97 -14.74
CA GLU A 581 -9.58 12.53 -13.48
C GLU A 581 -9.58 11.44 -12.42
N ASP A 582 -8.58 11.45 -11.55
CA ASP A 582 -8.61 10.73 -10.27
C ASP A 582 -7.71 11.48 -9.27
N ASP A 583 -8.22 12.58 -8.74
CA ASP A 583 -7.77 13.18 -7.47
C ASP A 583 -8.96 13.88 -6.82
N ASN A 584 -9.78 13.11 -6.11
CA ASN A 584 -10.71 13.64 -5.12
C ASN A 584 -10.29 13.20 -3.72
N ASP A 585 -10.15 14.22 -2.88
CA ASP A 585 -9.69 14.20 -1.49
C ASP A 585 -10.41 13.15 -0.65
N VAL A 586 -9.61 12.43 0.15
CA VAL A 586 -10.09 11.51 1.17
C VAL A 586 -10.58 12.33 2.36
N SER A 587 -11.91 12.51 2.48
CA SER A 587 -12.53 12.83 3.76
C SER A 587 -12.39 11.63 4.71
N SER A 588 -11.97 11.93 5.94
CA SER A 588 -11.83 10.99 7.04
C SER A 588 -13.21 10.56 7.55
N GLU A 589 -13.70 9.41 7.10
CA GLU A 589 -14.87 8.77 7.72
C GLU A 589 -14.44 7.65 8.69
N HIS A 590 -14.92 7.82 9.93
CA HIS A 590 -15.20 6.83 10.96
C HIS A 590 -14.08 5.88 11.42
N LEU A 591 -13.32 6.34 12.41
CA LEU A 591 -12.77 5.49 13.47
C LEU A 591 -13.85 5.29 14.54
N SER A 592 -14.76 4.34 14.36
CA SER A 592 -15.49 3.78 15.49
C SER A 592 -14.62 2.70 16.15
N ASP A 593 -14.38 2.87 17.45
CA ASP A 593 -14.00 1.78 18.34
C ASP A 593 -15.12 0.73 18.30
N GLU A 594 -14.98 -0.26 17.43
CA GLU A 594 -15.61 -1.55 17.69
C GLU A 594 -14.75 -2.25 18.75
N SER A 595 -15.23 -2.14 19.98
CA SER A 595 -14.99 -3.13 21.01
C SER A 595 -15.46 -4.48 20.47
N ASP A 596 -14.53 -5.31 20.02
CA ASP A 596 -14.72 -6.76 19.99
C ASP A 596 -14.85 -7.20 21.46
N GLU A 597 -16.07 -7.11 22.00
CA GLU A 597 -16.52 -7.99 23.07
C GLU A 597 -17.21 -9.19 22.39
N ASP A 598 -16.67 -10.36 22.74
CA ASP A 598 -17.00 -11.75 22.37
C ASP A 598 -16.66 -12.27 20.95
#